data_AF-A0AAD3R1Y0-F1
#
_entry.id   AF-A0AAD3R1Y0-F1
#
_cell.length_a   1.000
_cell.length_b   1.000
_cell.length_c   1.000
_cell.angle_alpha   90.00
_cell.angle_beta   90.00
_cell.angle_gamma   90.00
#
_symmetry.space_group_name_H-M   'P 1'
#
loop_
_entity.id
_entity.type
_entity.pdbx_description
1 polymer ?
#
loop_
_entity_poly.entity_id
_entity_poly.type
_entity_poly.pdbx_seq_one_letter_code
_entity_poly.pdbx_strand_id
1 'polypeptide(L)'
;MNNTKKEDVHKALATVIVSLMMYSFMGGGLFCAIVGNILLVVSTATDYWMQYRLSGSFAHQGLWRYCMSGKCYMQTDSIAYWNATRAFMILSAMSCFAGIIAGILSFAHFSAFERFNRSFAAGIMFFVSTLFVLLAMAIYTGVTVNFLGKRFGDWRFSWSYILGWVALLMTFFAGIFYMCAYRMHECRRVAGPR
;
A
#
# COMPACT_ATOMS: atom_id res chain seq x y z
N MET A 1 13.22 -50.31 10.99
CA MET A 1 12.33 -49.13 11.01
C MET A 1 12.14 -48.69 9.57
N ASN A 2 10.95 -48.95 9.01
CA ASN A 2 10.68 -48.95 7.55
C ASN A 2 10.80 -47.57 6.90
N ASN A 3 11.27 -47.55 5.64
CA ASN A 3 11.37 -46.36 4.79
C ASN A 3 10.07 -45.52 4.74
N THR A 4 8.91 -46.17 4.86
CA THR A 4 7.58 -45.52 4.92
C THR A 4 7.45 -44.57 6.12
N LYS A 5 7.89 -44.98 7.32
CA LYS A 5 7.81 -44.13 8.52
C LYS A 5 8.72 -42.91 8.42
N LYS A 6 9.86 -43.06 7.74
CA LYS A 6 10.78 -41.94 7.46
C LYS A 6 10.16 -40.96 6.46
N GLU A 7 9.50 -41.46 5.43
CA GLU A 7 8.79 -40.66 4.43
C GLU A 7 7.62 -39.87 5.02
N ASP A 8 6.85 -40.49 5.93
CA ASP A 8 5.74 -39.83 6.63
C ASP A 8 6.21 -38.71 7.56
N VAL A 9 7.33 -38.92 8.27
CA VAL A 9 7.93 -37.88 9.12
C VAL A 9 8.46 -36.72 8.27
N HIS A 10 9.06 -36.99 7.11
CA HIS A 10 9.49 -35.93 6.18
C HIS A 10 8.30 -35.14 5.62
N LYS A 11 7.19 -35.80 5.25
CA LYS A 11 5.96 -35.15 4.77
C LYS A 11 5.30 -34.31 5.87
N ALA A 12 5.24 -34.82 7.10
CA ALA A 12 4.72 -34.09 8.26
C ALA A 12 5.57 -32.86 8.58
N LEU A 13 6.90 -33.02 8.61
CA LEU A 13 7.83 -31.92 8.86
C LEU A 13 7.73 -30.84 7.77
N ALA A 14 7.70 -31.23 6.49
CA ALA A 14 7.51 -30.31 5.38
C ALA A 14 6.17 -29.55 5.47
N THR A 15 5.10 -30.23 5.87
CA THR A 15 3.77 -29.60 6.03
C THR A 15 3.76 -28.56 7.15
N VAL A 16 4.41 -28.84 8.28
CA VAL A 16 4.54 -27.91 9.41
C VAL A 16 5.38 -26.69 9.00
N ILE A 17 6.52 -26.90 8.35
CA ILE A 17 7.41 -25.82 7.88
C ILE A 17 6.67 -24.89 6.90
N VAL A 18 5.98 -25.43 5.90
CA VAL A 18 5.23 -24.63 4.92
C VAL A 18 4.09 -23.84 5.58
N SER A 19 3.43 -24.42 6.59
CA SER A 19 2.39 -23.73 7.35
C SER A 19 2.94 -22.55 8.14
N LEU A 20 4.07 -22.75 8.84
CA LEU A 20 4.76 -21.68 9.58
C LEU A 20 5.20 -20.56 8.65
N MET A 21 5.82 -20.90 7.52
CA MET A 21 6.23 -19.91 6.51
C MET A 21 5.04 -19.10 5.99
N MET A 22 3.91 -19.77 5.67
CA MET A 22 2.69 -19.10 5.21
C MET A 22 2.18 -18.07 6.22
N TYR A 23 2.10 -18.42 7.50
CA TYR A 23 1.66 -17.48 8.54
C TYR A 23 2.65 -16.32 8.73
N SER A 24 3.96 -16.56 8.65
CA SER A 24 4.97 -15.49 8.72
C SER A 24 4.84 -14.50 7.56
N PHE A 25 4.64 -14.99 6.32
CA PHE A 25 4.45 -14.10 5.17
C PHE A 25 3.14 -13.31 5.24
N MET A 26 2.04 -13.94 5.64
CA MET A 26 0.77 -13.22 5.82
C MET A 26 0.89 -12.16 6.91
N GLY A 27 1.59 -12.46 8.02
CA GLY A 27 1.76 -11.52 9.13
C GLY A 27 2.63 -10.33 8.73
N GLY A 28 3.74 -10.58 8.05
CA GLY A 28 4.60 -9.53 7.50
C GLY A 28 3.89 -8.67 6.47
N GLY A 29 3.11 -9.28 5.57
CA GLY A 29 2.26 -8.57 4.61
C GLY A 29 1.23 -7.67 5.28
N LEU A 30 0.56 -8.15 6.32
CA LEU A 30 -0.46 -7.38 7.04
C LEU A 30 0.16 -6.19 7.78
N PHE A 31 1.29 -6.39 8.46
CA PHE A 31 2.04 -5.31 9.10
C PHE A 31 2.43 -4.22 8.08
N CYS A 32 2.98 -4.65 6.95
CA CYS A 32 3.39 -3.77 5.86
C CYS A 32 2.19 -2.98 5.29
N ALA A 33 1.04 -3.63 5.11
CA ALA A 33 -0.17 -3.00 4.64
C ALA A 33 -0.72 -1.97 5.65
N ILE A 34 -0.74 -2.29 6.95
CA ILE A 34 -1.23 -1.38 8.00
C ILE A 34 -0.34 -0.14 8.06
N VAL A 35 0.98 -0.31 8.12
CA VAL A 35 1.93 0.81 8.13
C VAL A 35 1.79 1.62 6.84
N GLY A 36 1.74 0.97 5.68
CA GLY A 36 1.52 1.63 4.39
C GLY A 36 0.23 2.44 4.34
N ASN A 37 -0.88 1.91 4.86
CA ASN A 37 -2.15 2.62 4.91
C ASN A 37 -2.12 3.85 5.83
N ILE A 38 -1.48 3.75 7.00
CA ILE A 38 -1.28 4.90 7.91
C ILE A 38 -0.46 5.98 7.21
N LEU A 39 0.66 5.60 6.59
CA LEU A 39 1.52 6.53 5.85
C LEU A 39 0.76 7.20 4.70
N LEU A 40 -0.12 6.46 4.01
CA LEU A 40 -0.94 6.99 2.92
C LEU A 40 -1.96 8.02 3.42
N VAL A 41 -2.63 7.73 4.54
CA VAL A 41 -3.57 8.68 5.19
C VAL A 41 -2.84 9.92 5.67
N VAL A 42 -1.69 9.76 6.33
CA VAL A 42 -0.85 10.88 6.80
C VAL A 42 -0.38 11.71 5.61
N SER A 43 0.14 11.08 4.56
CA SER A 43 0.54 11.77 3.34
C SER A 43 -0.65 12.55 2.76
N THR A 44 -1.82 11.95 2.63
CA THR A 44 -3.02 12.60 2.06
C THR A 44 -3.54 13.77 2.91
N ALA A 45 -3.52 13.65 4.23
CA ALA A 45 -4.11 14.64 5.14
C ALA A 45 -3.20 15.83 5.46
N THR A 46 -1.89 15.67 5.27
CA THR A 46 -0.90 16.67 5.68
C THR A 46 -0.61 17.69 4.59
N ASP A 47 -0.27 18.90 5.02
CA ASP A 47 -0.12 20.04 4.12
C ASP A 47 1.32 20.23 3.58
N TYR A 48 2.18 19.23 3.77
CA TYR A 48 3.62 19.29 3.48
C TYR A 48 4.03 18.42 2.30
N TRP A 49 3.34 18.56 1.17
CA TRP A 49 3.72 17.88 -0.08
C TRP A 49 4.83 18.62 -0.81
N MET A 50 4.69 19.93 -0.91
CA MET A 50 5.64 20.80 -1.58
C MET A 50 5.92 22.03 -0.73
N GLN A 51 7.18 22.46 -0.75
CA GLN A 51 7.63 23.68 -0.12
C GLN A 51 8.22 24.59 -1.20
N TYR A 52 7.83 25.86 -1.18
CA TYR A 52 8.39 26.88 -2.06
C TYR A 52 8.57 28.19 -1.28
N ARG A 53 9.45 29.05 -1.78
CA ARG A 53 9.59 30.41 -1.25
C ARG A 53 8.78 31.39 -2.09
N LEU A 54 7.96 32.20 -1.42
CA LEU A 54 7.26 33.32 -2.03
C LEU A 54 7.61 34.59 -1.27
N SER A 55 8.25 35.55 -1.95
CA SER A 55 8.67 36.83 -1.38
C SER A 55 9.51 36.71 -0.09
N GLY A 56 10.40 35.72 0.01
CA GLY A 56 11.28 35.49 1.15
C GLY A 56 10.69 34.63 2.29
N SER A 57 9.38 34.42 2.32
CA SER A 57 8.70 33.59 3.31
C SER A 57 8.52 32.14 2.84
N PHE A 58 8.62 31.17 3.76
CA PHE A 58 8.33 29.77 3.48
C PHE A 58 6.82 29.55 3.33
N ALA A 59 6.43 28.93 2.22
CA ALA A 59 5.07 28.47 1.97
C ALA A 59 5.06 26.95 1.81
N HIS A 60 4.02 26.33 2.36
CA HIS A 60 3.78 24.89 2.26
C HIS A 60 2.49 24.66 1.49
N GLN A 61 2.51 23.69 0.59
CA GLN A 61 1.36 23.32 -0.20
C GLN A 61 1.09 21.84 -0.05
N GLY A 62 -0.09 21.56 0.50
CA GLY A 62 -0.67 20.25 0.63
C GLY A 62 -1.59 19.90 -0.52
N LEU A 63 -2.24 18.74 -0.39
CA LEU A 63 -3.28 18.32 -1.32
C LEU A 63 -4.57 19.12 -1.13
N TRP A 64 -4.92 19.50 0.10
CA TRP A 64 -6.20 20.14 0.45
C TRP A 64 -6.07 21.62 0.76
N ARG A 65 -4.97 22.00 1.41
CA ARG A 65 -4.71 23.36 1.88
C ARG A 65 -3.32 23.78 1.48
N TYR A 66 -3.13 25.08 1.39
CA TYR A 66 -1.81 25.68 1.30
C TYR A 66 -1.68 26.71 2.43
N CYS A 67 -0.50 26.77 3.03
CA CYS A 67 -0.20 27.65 4.14
C CYS A 67 0.95 28.59 3.76
N MET A 68 0.75 29.88 3.97
CA MET A 68 1.72 30.92 3.69
C MET A 68 1.78 31.89 4.87
N SER A 69 2.99 32.17 5.36
CA SER A 69 3.22 33.14 6.44
C SER A 69 2.33 32.91 7.68
N GLY A 70 2.15 31.64 8.07
CA GLY A 70 1.36 31.25 9.25
C GLY A 70 -0.16 31.24 9.06
N LYS A 71 -0.66 31.57 7.86
CA LYS A 71 -2.09 31.46 7.52
C LYS A 71 -2.32 30.32 6.54
N CYS A 72 -3.32 29.49 6.80
CA CYS A 72 -3.71 28.38 5.93
C CYS A 72 -4.99 28.70 5.19
N TYR A 73 -4.98 28.47 3.89
CA TYR A 73 -6.08 28.70 2.98
C TYR A 73 -6.49 27.39 2.33
N MET A 74 -7.79 27.23 2.09
CA MET A 74 -8.31 26.08 1.35
C MET A 74 -7.94 26.25 -0.13
N GLN A 75 -7.47 25.18 -0.76
CA GLN A 75 -7.24 25.15 -2.19
C GLN A 75 -8.60 25.08 -2.90
N THR A 76 -9.20 26.23 -3.20
CA THR A 76 -10.52 26.36 -3.84
C THR A 76 -10.48 26.19 -5.36
N ASP A 77 -9.31 26.39 -5.97
CA ASP A 77 -9.14 26.19 -7.40
C ASP A 77 -9.07 24.69 -7.72
N SER A 78 -10.14 24.19 -8.32
CA SER A 78 -10.31 22.81 -8.75
C SER A 78 -9.54 22.53 -10.04
N ILE A 79 -8.21 22.68 -10.00
CA ILE A 79 -7.38 22.29 -11.15
C ILE A 79 -7.47 20.76 -11.28
N ALA A 80 -7.78 20.28 -12.49
CA ALA A 80 -8.12 18.87 -12.75
C ALA A 80 -7.11 17.87 -12.16
N TYR A 81 -5.82 18.19 -12.16
CA TYR A 81 -4.79 17.30 -11.61
C TYR A 81 -4.85 17.15 -10.08
N TRP A 82 -5.25 18.18 -9.32
CA TRP A 82 -5.42 18.08 -7.87
C TRP A 82 -6.56 17.13 -7.54
N ASN A 83 -7.68 17.28 -8.24
CA ASN A 83 -8.85 16.41 -8.06
C ASN A 83 -8.52 14.97 -8.42
N ALA A 84 -7.79 14.73 -9.52
CA ALA A 84 -7.32 13.40 -9.87
C ALA A 84 -6.40 12.81 -8.79
N THR A 85 -5.41 13.58 -8.31
CA THR A 85 -4.47 13.12 -7.27
C THR A 85 -5.21 12.78 -5.97
N ARG A 86 -6.13 13.66 -5.52
CA ARG A 86 -6.98 13.42 -4.34
C ARG A 86 -7.81 12.15 -4.49
N ALA A 87 -8.47 11.97 -5.63
CA ALA A 87 -9.30 10.80 -5.90
C ALA A 87 -8.47 9.51 -5.87
N PHE A 88 -7.31 9.48 -6.53
CA PHE A 88 -6.44 8.30 -6.55
C PHE A 88 -5.85 7.97 -5.17
N MET A 89 -5.46 8.97 -4.38
CA MET A 89 -4.99 8.75 -3.00
C MET A 89 -6.09 8.12 -2.14
N ILE A 90 -7.33 8.61 -2.24
CA ILE A 90 -8.49 8.07 -1.49
C ILE A 90 -8.83 6.66 -1.97
N LEU A 91 -8.91 6.42 -3.27
CA LEU A 91 -9.16 5.08 -3.84
C LEU A 91 -8.09 4.09 -3.42
N SER A 92 -6.84 4.53 -3.36
CA SER A 92 -5.74 3.71 -2.86
C SER A 92 -5.89 3.36 -1.37
N ALA A 93 -6.28 4.32 -0.53
CA ALA A 93 -6.48 4.08 0.90
C ALA A 93 -7.66 3.13 1.15
N MET A 94 -8.77 3.32 0.42
CA MET A 94 -9.94 2.44 0.53
C MET A 94 -9.62 1.01 0.07
N SER A 95 -8.90 0.86 -1.04
CA SER A 95 -8.50 -0.47 -1.53
C SER A 95 -7.48 -1.14 -0.61
N CYS A 96 -6.53 -0.40 -0.04
CA CYS A 96 -5.60 -0.93 0.96
C CYS A 96 -6.34 -1.39 2.21
N PHE A 97 -7.26 -0.58 2.73
CA PHE A 97 -8.07 -0.91 3.90
C PHE A 97 -8.94 -2.15 3.67
N ALA A 98 -9.59 -2.26 2.52
CA ALA A 98 -10.33 -3.46 2.13
C ALA A 98 -9.41 -4.69 2.02
N GLY A 99 -8.18 -4.53 1.51
CA GLY A 99 -7.14 -5.56 1.50
C GLY A 99 -6.73 -6.01 2.91
N ILE A 100 -6.58 -5.08 3.86
CA ILE A 100 -6.30 -5.37 5.28
C ILE A 100 -7.44 -6.20 5.88
N ILE A 101 -8.70 -5.81 5.67
CA ILE A 101 -9.87 -6.56 6.14
C ILE A 101 -9.88 -7.97 5.56
N ALA A 102 -9.70 -8.11 4.24
CA ALA A 102 -9.62 -9.41 3.58
C ALA A 102 -8.45 -10.26 4.11
N GLY A 103 -7.32 -9.62 4.41
CA GLY A 103 -6.14 -10.22 5.02
C GLY A 103 -6.42 -10.76 6.43
N ILE A 104 -7.06 -9.97 7.29
CA ILE A 104 -7.44 -10.38 8.66
C ILE A 104 -8.49 -11.51 8.62
N LEU A 105 -9.49 -11.41 7.74
CA LEU A 105 -10.49 -12.45 7.53
C LEU A 105 -9.90 -13.77 7.01
N SER A 106 -8.71 -13.71 6.39
CA SER A 106 -7.94 -14.89 6.00
C SER A 106 -7.27 -15.58 7.21
N PHE A 107 -6.95 -14.85 8.28
CA PHE A 107 -6.39 -15.43 9.51
C PHE A 107 -7.46 -16.05 10.40
N ALA A 108 -8.64 -15.43 10.47
CA ALA A 108 -9.70 -15.82 11.41
C ALA A 108 -10.38 -17.17 11.09
N HIS A 109 -9.93 -17.92 10.08
CA HIS A 109 -10.47 -19.23 9.68
C HIS A 109 -12.01 -19.30 9.61
N PHE A 110 -12.67 -18.17 9.30
CA PHE A 110 -14.14 -18.11 9.31
C PHE A 110 -14.69 -18.91 8.13
N SER A 111 -15.20 -20.11 8.44
CA SER A 111 -15.67 -21.21 7.58
C SER A 111 -16.89 -20.90 6.70
N ALA A 112 -17.26 -19.62 6.52
CA ALA A 112 -18.47 -19.24 5.81
C ALA A 112 -18.36 -19.24 4.27
N PHE A 113 -17.15 -19.21 3.69
CA PHE A 113 -16.99 -19.19 2.22
C PHE A 113 -15.66 -19.84 1.78
N GLU A 114 -15.67 -21.16 1.64
CA GLU A 114 -14.55 -22.03 1.19
C GLU A 114 -14.06 -21.78 -0.25
N ARG A 115 -14.76 -20.94 -1.05
CA ARG A 115 -14.58 -20.91 -2.52
C ARG A 115 -13.90 -19.66 -3.10
N PHE A 116 -13.80 -18.58 -2.34
CA PHE A 116 -13.02 -17.39 -2.76
C PHE A 116 -11.70 -17.37 -1.99
N ASN A 117 -10.57 -17.44 -2.71
CA ASN A 117 -9.25 -17.38 -2.10
C ASN A 117 -9.04 -15.99 -1.49
N ARG A 118 -9.46 -15.78 -0.23
CA ARG A 118 -9.42 -14.47 0.47
C ARG A 118 -8.03 -13.86 0.47
N SER A 119 -6.98 -14.68 0.59
CA SER A 119 -5.59 -14.25 0.52
C SER A 119 -5.20 -13.74 -0.87
N PHE A 120 -5.72 -14.37 -1.94
CA PHE A 120 -5.53 -13.89 -3.31
C PHE A 120 -6.27 -12.57 -3.53
N ALA A 121 -7.53 -12.46 -3.08
CA ALA A 121 -8.29 -11.22 -3.13
C ALA A 121 -7.59 -10.08 -2.38
N ALA A 122 -7.06 -10.34 -1.16
CA ALA A 122 -6.27 -9.37 -0.41
C ALA A 122 -5.02 -8.92 -1.18
N GLY A 123 -4.27 -9.86 -1.76
CA GLY A 123 -3.10 -9.56 -2.60
C GLY A 123 -3.45 -8.66 -3.80
N ILE A 124 -4.50 -8.98 -4.55
CA ILE A 124 -4.97 -8.15 -5.68
C ILE A 124 -5.36 -6.75 -5.20
N MET A 125 -6.08 -6.63 -4.08
CA MET A 125 -6.46 -5.32 -3.52
C MET A 125 -5.23 -4.47 -3.15
N PHE A 126 -4.16 -5.07 -2.63
CA PHE A 126 -2.91 -4.35 -2.37
C PHE A 126 -2.19 -3.91 -3.65
N PHE A 127 -2.19 -4.71 -4.72
CA PHE A 127 -1.66 -4.28 -6.02
C PHE A 127 -2.49 -3.16 -6.64
N VAL A 128 -3.82 -3.25 -6.57
CA VAL A 128 -4.72 -2.18 -7.03
C VAL A 128 -4.45 -0.89 -6.26
N SER A 129 -4.31 -0.99 -4.93
CA SER A 129 -3.91 0.14 -4.09
C SER A 129 -2.57 0.74 -4.52
N THR A 130 -1.57 -0.10 -4.77
CA THR A 130 -0.23 0.31 -5.24
C THR A 130 -0.31 1.08 -6.57
N LEU A 131 -1.10 0.58 -7.52
CA LEU A 131 -1.29 1.24 -8.82
C LEU A 131 -1.94 2.61 -8.67
N PHE A 132 -2.95 2.73 -7.80
CA PHE A 132 -3.57 4.03 -7.52
C PHE A 132 -2.61 5.01 -6.83
N VAL A 133 -1.78 4.57 -5.87
CA VAL A 133 -0.73 5.47 -5.31
C VAL A 133 0.25 5.88 -6.40
N LEU A 134 0.70 4.93 -7.22
CA LEU A 134 1.67 5.21 -8.27
C LEU A 134 1.14 6.25 -9.25
N LEU A 135 -0.13 6.13 -9.67
CA LEU A 135 -0.79 7.11 -10.53
C LEU A 135 -0.91 8.48 -9.84
N ALA A 136 -1.33 8.53 -8.58
CA ALA A 136 -1.42 9.78 -7.82
C ALA A 136 -0.06 10.49 -7.75
N MET A 137 0.99 9.75 -7.37
CA MET A 137 2.35 10.28 -7.25
C MET A 137 2.92 10.69 -8.61
N ALA A 138 2.70 9.91 -9.66
CA ALA A 138 3.17 10.22 -11.01
C ALA A 138 2.50 11.47 -11.59
N ILE A 139 1.18 11.60 -11.45
CA ILE A 139 0.42 12.79 -11.90
C ILE A 139 0.93 14.03 -11.15
N TYR A 140 1.01 13.95 -9.81
CA TYR A 140 1.49 15.06 -9.00
C TYR A 140 2.92 15.48 -9.39
N THR A 141 3.83 14.51 -9.49
CA THR A 141 5.24 14.76 -9.84
C THR A 141 5.37 15.35 -11.24
N GLY A 142 4.68 14.74 -12.22
CA GLY A 142 4.74 15.16 -13.62
C GLY A 142 4.23 16.59 -13.81
N VAL A 143 3.11 16.96 -13.17
CA VAL A 143 2.59 18.33 -13.25
C VAL A 143 3.49 19.30 -12.50
N THR A 144 3.94 18.96 -11.29
CA THR A 144 4.80 19.82 -10.49
C THR A 144 6.12 20.13 -11.20
N VAL A 145 6.81 19.13 -11.73
CA VAL A 145 8.07 19.34 -12.45
C VAL A 145 7.87 20.16 -13.74
N ASN A 146 6.81 19.88 -14.51
CA ASN A 146 6.58 20.55 -15.79
C ASN A 146 6.10 22.00 -15.66
N PHE A 147 5.26 22.30 -14.67
CA PHE A 147 4.70 23.65 -14.48
C PHE A 147 5.46 24.47 -13.44
N LEU A 148 5.65 23.92 -12.24
CA LEU A 148 6.23 24.65 -11.11
C LEU A 148 7.76 24.77 -11.26
N GLY A 149 8.40 23.74 -11.82
CA GLY A 149 9.83 23.74 -12.16
C GLY A 149 10.26 24.85 -13.13
N LYS A 150 9.34 25.31 -13.97
CA LYS A 150 9.61 26.39 -14.92
C LYS A 150 9.23 27.79 -14.39
N ARG A 151 8.40 27.86 -13.34
CA ARG A 151 7.79 29.11 -12.86
C ARG A 151 8.39 29.60 -11.54
N PHE A 152 8.92 28.70 -10.70
CA PHE A 152 9.54 29.04 -9.42
C PHE A 152 10.99 28.56 -9.39
N GLY A 153 11.93 29.43 -9.02
CA GLY A 153 13.37 29.08 -8.93
C GLY A 153 13.71 28.21 -7.71
N ASP A 154 13.04 28.44 -6.58
CA ASP A 154 13.33 27.78 -5.30
C ASP A 154 12.13 26.96 -4.80
N TRP A 155 11.92 25.75 -5.35
CA TRP A 155 10.91 24.80 -4.89
C TRP A 155 11.51 23.44 -4.58
N ARG A 156 10.94 22.72 -3.61
CA ARG A 156 11.36 21.36 -3.23
C ARG A 156 10.15 20.51 -2.80
N PHE A 157 10.23 19.21 -3.05
CA PHE A 157 9.32 18.25 -2.42
C PHE A 157 9.57 18.18 -0.91
N SER A 158 8.50 18.02 -0.14
CA SER A 158 8.56 17.95 1.31
C SER A 158 8.21 16.54 1.81
N TRP A 159 8.15 16.34 3.13
CA TRP A 159 8.15 15.01 3.74
C TRP A 159 6.89 14.21 3.44
N SER A 160 5.72 14.83 3.34
CA SER A 160 4.46 14.11 3.05
C SER A 160 4.50 13.43 1.69
N TYR A 161 5.18 14.04 0.72
CA TYR A 161 5.41 13.45 -0.60
C TYR A 161 6.32 12.20 -0.51
N ILE A 162 7.38 12.27 0.30
CA ILE A 162 8.26 11.12 0.56
C ILE A 162 7.46 9.99 1.23
N LEU A 163 6.59 10.30 2.20
CA LEU A 163 5.74 9.30 2.83
C LEU A 163 4.80 8.60 1.83
N GLY A 164 4.32 9.30 0.80
CA GLY A 164 3.51 8.71 -0.27
C GLY A 164 4.29 7.64 -1.06
N TRP A 165 5.56 7.91 -1.39
CA TRP A 165 6.43 6.92 -2.04
C TRP A 165 6.78 5.75 -1.13
N VAL A 166 7.05 6.01 0.15
CA VAL A 166 7.29 4.94 1.12
C VAL A 166 6.04 4.07 1.29
N ALA A 167 4.86 4.68 1.34
CA ALA A 167 3.58 3.98 1.40
C ALA A 167 3.38 3.08 0.17
N LEU A 168 3.74 3.55 -1.04
CA LEU A 168 3.72 2.75 -2.27
C LEU A 168 4.57 1.50 -2.17
N LEU A 169 5.82 1.62 -1.69
CA LEU A 169 6.70 0.46 -1.53
C LEU A 169 6.14 -0.53 -0.50
N MET A 170 5.60 -0.01 0.61
CA MET A 170 4.99 -0.84 1.65
C MET A 170 3.76 -1.59 1.13
N THR A 171 2.85 -0.93 0.40
CA THR A 171 1.67 -1.61 -0.17
C THR A 171 2.06 -2.61 -1.26
N PHE A 172 3.10 -2.33 -2.04
CA PHE A 172 3.64 -3.27 -3.04
C PHE A 172 4.20 -4.54 -2.40
N PHE A 173 5.06 -4.41 -1.39
CA PHE A 173 5.63 -5.56 -0.68
C PHE A 173 4.53 -6.36 0.05
N ALA A 174 3.53 -5.70 0.61
CA ALA A 174 2.36 -6.38 1.17
C ALA A 174 1.66 -7.25 0.12
N GLY A 175 1.44 -6.74 -1.09
CA GLY A 175 0.88 -7.51 -2.21
C GLY A 175 1.72 -8.74 -2.56
N ILE A 176 3.05 -8.59 -2.64
CA ILE A 176 3.97 -9.70 -2.90
C ILE A 176 3.86 -10.76 -1.81
N PHE A 177 3.93 -10.38 -0.53
CA PHE A 177 3.86 -11.33 0.57
C PHE A 177 2.55 -12.12 0.58
N TYR A 178 1.41 -11.46 0.30
CA TYR A 178 0.12 -12.14 0.19
C TYR A 178 0.03 -13.07 -1.03
N MET A 179 0.62 -12.71 -2.17
CA MET A 179 0.71 -13.59 -3.33
C MET A 179 1.61 -14.80 -3.07
N CYS A 180 2.76 -14.62 -2.43
CA CYS A 180 3.63 -15.72 -2.03
C CYS A 180 2.88 -16.69 -1.10
N ALA A 181 2.21 -16.16 -0.07
CA ALA A 181 1.40 -16.97 0.85
C ALA A 181 0.30 -17.75 0.11
N TYR A 182 -0.39 -17.12 -0.85
CA TYR A 182 -1.37 -17.79 -1.70
C TYR A 182 -0.76 -18.95 -2.51
N ARG A 183 0.38 -18.72 -3.17
CA ARG A 183 1.06 -19.74 -3.99
C ARG A 183 1.52 -20.93 -3.16
N MET A 184 2.01 -20.70 -1.95
CA MET A 184 2.35 -21.79 -1.01
C MET A 184 1.12 -22.60 -0.59
N HIS A 185 -0.01 -21.94 -0.33
CA HIS A 185 -1.26 -22.62 0.00
C HIS A 185 -1.80 -23.45 -1.19
N GLU A 186 -1.70 -22.92 -2.42
CA GLU A 186 -2.08 -23.61 -3.65
C GLU A 186 -1.21 -24.86 -3.91
N CYS A 187 0.12 -24.74 -3.77
CA CYS A 187 1.04 -25.89 -3.88
C CYS A 187 0.71 -26.99 -2.87
N ARG A 188 0.33 -26.63 -1.63
CA ARG A 188 -0.09 -27.60 -0.61
C ARG A 188 -1.40 -28.31 -0.97
N ARG A 189 -2.39 -27.58 -1.51
CA ARG A 189 -3.65 -28.21 -1.96
C ARG A 189 -3.42 -29.23 -3.08
N VAL A 190 -2.51 -28.94 -4.02
CA VAL A 190 -2.19 -29.84 -5.13
C VAL A 190 -1.39 -31.07 -4.68
N ALA A 191 -0.55 -30.94 -3.65
CA ALA A 191 0.25 -32.04 -3.10
C ALA A 191 -0.47 -32.91 -2.05
N GLY A 192 -1.68 -32.53 -1.63
CA GLY A 192 -2.50 -33.32 -0.70
C GLY A 192 -3.09 -34.56 -1.39
N PRO A 193 -3.25 -35.69 -0.68
CA PRO A 193 -3.90 -36.87 -1.25
C PRO A 193 -5.36 -36.52 -1.59
N ARG A 194 -5.79 -36.89 -2.81
CA ARG A 194 -7.22 -36.97 -3.13
C ARG A 194 -7.86 -38.13 -2.39
#